data_AF-A0A9P0EH26-F1
#
_entry.id   AF-A0A9P0EH26-F1
#
_cell.length_a   1.000
_cell.length_b   1.000
_cell.length_c   1.000
_cell.angle_alpha   90.00
_cell.angle_beta   90.00
_cell.angle_gamma   90.00
#
_symmetry.space_group_name_H-M   'P 1'
#
loop_
_entity.id
_entity.type
_entity.pdbx_description
1 polymer ?
#
loop_
_entity_poly.entity_id
_entity_poly.type
_entity_poly.pdbx_seq_one_letter_code
_entity_poly.pdbx_strand_id
1 'polypeptide(L)'
;MALQIYPPTRGKQPDRREDLNTFEPYNDPKAPLPEESLDTENRGEIAINQYALLDLCNDVRTSLQEDACLGPRGEVLMRLLGAVIKSEYDGAPILDLKLIRATRLDKLLADIHDKTRHLEHMTPDSRACLSIADSLQRHWRMRLRDGYLGLDNSRYHGLTQRNGRLENVYFDDAKCGEACQWTAQGGEALSEVEGNTEIKEGHWWLNLACAQRDGIVCCSSESVSKGRYGIVTVPLLTGTEIVQWPAGTAKYVREGTMRDMCVALISQVGTKIRILRGHLLKSPFAPKAGVRYDGQYFIRRYGQSRNQLTGVFRLSIDLERVAGQTPMHEICQSPRPSDIDDWNLFEKLESDILKKKWDDERHLEWKRERAQKRADQEQFQEMVQLESMKVIQKMRDEDILDSENMEELKFVHKLADLKWER
;
A
#
# COMPACT_ATOMS: atom_id res chain seq x y z
N MET A 1 -6.79 56.17 40.02
CA MET A 1 -6.51 57.24 39.02
C MET A 1 -6.74 56.66 37.64
N ALA A 2 -7.33 57.42 36.72
CA ALA A 2 -7.69 56.97 35.37
C ALA A 2 -7.19 57.94 34.29
N LEU A 3 -6.79 57.40 33.12
CA LEU A 3 -6.49 57.99 31.79
C LEU A 3 -6.16 56.78 30.86
N GLN A 4 -6.72 56.50 29.66
CA GLN A 4 -7.72 57.14 28.78
C GLN A 4 -7.19 58.19 27.77
N ILE A 5 -7.64 58.08 26.49
CA ILE A 5 -7.55 59.06 25.35
C ILE A 5 -6.13 59.26 24.77
N TYR A 6 -5.83 59.28 23.44
CA TYR A 6 -6.40 58.74 22.17
C TYR A 6 -5.30 58.91 21.05
N PRO A 7 -5.50 58.70 19.72
CA PRO A 7 -4.41 58.37 18.78
C PRO A 7 -4.01 59.52 17.83
N PRO A 8 -3.11 59.28 16.85
CA PRO A 8 -3.02 60.07 15.62
C PRO A 8 -3.45 59.30 14.35
N THR A 9 -3.72 60.06 13.29
CA THR A 9 -4.55 59.67 12.13
C THR A 9 -3.80 59.50 10.80
N ARG A 10 -4.27 58.53 10.00
CA ARG A 10 -4.58 58.62 8.54
C ARG A 10 -3.69 59.52 7.64
N GLY A 11 -2.83 58.90 6.83
CA GLY A 11 -2.19 59.50 5.65
C GLY A 11 -2.81 59.00 4.33
N LYS A 12 -2.96 59.89 3.34
CA LYS A 12 -3.74 59.70 2.09
C LYS A 12 -3.04 58.81 1.04
N GLN A 13 -3.84 58.16 0.17
CA GLN A 13 -3.43 57.70 -1.16
C GLN A 13 -3.01 58.88 -2.08
N PRO A 14 -2.34 58.56 -3.20
CA PRO A 14 -2.88 59.01 -4.49
C PRO A 14 -2.97 57.90 -5.56
N ASP A 15 -3.92 58.07 -6.50
CA ASP A 15 -4.12 57.25 -7.69
C ASP A 15 -3.00 57.36 -8.74
N ARG A 16 -2.85 56.28 -9.52
CA ARG A 16 -2.76 56.25 -11.01
C ARG A 16 -2.87 54.79 -11.46
N ARG A 17 -3.96 54.42 -12.15
CA ARG A 17 -4.05 54.29 -13.62
C ARG A 17 -2.96 53.38 -14.19
N GLU A 18 -3.32 52.12 -14.45
CA GLU A 18 -3.83 51.64 -15.76
C GLU A 18 -2.68 51.36 -16.71
N ASP A 19 -2.35 50.08 -16.86
CA ASP A 19 -1.87 49.51 -18.13
C ASP A 19 -2.45 48.10 -18.27
N LEU A 20 -3.42 47.97 -19.18
CA LEU A 20 -3.99 46.70 -19.60
C LEU A 20 -2.97 46.01 -20.53
N ASN A 21 -2.33 44.94 -20.05
CA ASN A 21 -1.66 43.99 -20.93
C ASN A 21 -2.37 42.64 -20.90
N THR A 22 -3.13 42.44 -21.96
CA THR A 22 -3.74 41.22 -22.46
C THR A 22 -2.90 39.97 -22.18
N PHE A 23 -3.32 39.15 -21.22
CA PHE A 23 -2.88 37.75 -21.16
C PHE A 23 -3.77 36.93 -22.09
N GLU A 24 -3.17 36.32 -23.10
CA GLU A 24 -3.85 35.33 -23.95
C GLU A 24 -4.25 34.11 -23.10
N PRO A 25 -5.42 33.49 -23.34
CA PRO A 25 -5.83 32.30 -22.63
C PRO A 25 -4.93 31.12 -23.01
N TYR A 26 -4.16 30.62 -22.04
CA TYR A 26 -3.35 29.42 -22.21
C TYR A 26 -4.28 28.21 -22.39
N ASN A 27 -4.25 27.59 -23.57
CA ASN A 27 -5.12 26.45 -23.88
C ASN A 27 -4.81 25.25 -22.97
N ASP A 28 -5.87 24.64 -22.42
CA ASP A 28 -5.79 23.39 -21.67
C ASP A 28 -5.12 22.26 -22.47
N PRO A 29 -4.12 21.58 -21.93
CA PRO A 29 -3.76 20.24 -22.40
C PRO A 29 -4.86 19.27 -21.94
N LYS A 30 -5.76 18.91 -22.87
CA LYS A 30 -6.77 17.85 -22.69
C LYS A 30 -6.16 16.61 -22.00
N ALA A 31 -6.86 16.11 -20.98
CA ALA A 31 -6.55 14.81 -20.40
C ALA A 31 -6.69 13.70 -21.46
N PRO A 32 -5.72 12.78 -21.59
CA PRO A 32 -5.84 11.63 -22.47
C PRO A 32 -6.79 10.59 -21.86
N LEU A 33 -7.75 10.13 -22.67
CA LEU A 33 -8.56 8.94 -22.39
C LEU A 33 -7.70 7.67 -22.59
N PRO A 34 -8.04 6.54 -21.96
CA PRO A 34 -7.32 5.28 -22.17
C PRO A 34 -7.72 4.66 -23.52
N GLU A 35 -6.84 4.74 -24.52
CA GLU A 35 -6.95 3.95 -25.75
C GLU A 35 -6.00 2.76 -25.68
N GLU A 36 -6.56 1.55 -25.74
CA GLU A 36 -5.81 0.32 -25.97
C GLU A 36 -5.37 0.26 -27.43
N SER A 37 -4.07 0.45 -27.71
CA SER A 37 -3.43 -0.12 -28.89
C SER A 37 -1.93 -0.30 -28.69
N LEU A 38 -1.48 -1.55 -28.83
CA LEU A 38 -0.06 -1.91 -28.97
C LEU A 38 0.23 -2.17 -30.45
N ASP A 39 0.01 -1.19 -31.32
CA ASP A 39 0.45 -1.23 -32.72
C ASP A 39 0.57 0.18 -33.31
N THR A 40 1.80 0.66 -33.47
CA THR A 40 2.13 1.73 -34.42
C THR A 40 3.45 1.43 -35.11
N GLU A 41 3.37 0.91 -36.33
CA GLU A 41 4.51 0.85 -37.25
C GLU A 41 4.92 2.26 -37.67
N ASN A 42 6.02 2.79 -37.13
CA ASN A 42 6.79 3.85 -37.74
C ASN A 42 8.24 3.80 -37.22
N ARG A 43 9.22 4.09 -38.09
CA ARG A 43 10.65 4.10 -37.72
C ARG A 43 10.95 5.23 -36.74
N GLY A 44 10.91 4.92 -35.45
CA GLY A 44 11.26 5.78 -34.33
C GLY A 44 11.44 4.92 -33.07
N GLU A 45 12.08 5.46 -32.05
CA GLU A 45 12.35 4.74 -30.80
C GLU A 45 11.04 4.25 -30.17
N ILE A 46 10.92 2.93 -29.93
CA ILE A 46 9.77 2.36 -29.20
C ILE A 46 9.85 2.85 -27.76
N ALA A 47 9.14 3.93 -27.45
CA ALA A 47 9.06 4.51 -26.13
C ALA A 47 8.27 3.58 -25.18
N ILE A 48 8.95 2.59 -24.59
CA ILE A 48 8.35 1.69 -23.62
C ILE A 48 7.89 2.49 -22.41
N ASN A 49 6.57 2.56 -22.19
CA ASN A 49 5.99 3.21 -21.03
C ASN A 49 6.34 2.42 -19.75
N GLN A 50 7.21 3.00 -18.93
CA GLN A 50 7.67 2.42 -17.66
C GLN A 50 6.51 2.06 -16.72
N TYR A 51 5.46 2.88 -16.64
CA TYR A 51 4.33 2.63 -15.74
C TYR A 51 3.50 1.44 -16.21
N ALA A 52 3.18 1.38 -17.51
CA ALA A 52 2.44 0.25 -18.09
C ALA A 52 3.22 -1.07 -17.98
N LEU A 53 4.55 -1.03 -18.07
CA LEU A 53 5.40 -2.21 -17.90
C LEU A 53 5.52 -2.64 -16.43
N LEU A 54 5.66 -1.70 -15.49
CA LEU A 54 5.61 -2.02 -14.05
C LEU A 54 4.27 -2.63 -13.65
N ASP A 55 3.17 -2.09 -14.20
CA ASP A 55 1.81 -2.55 -13.98
C ASP A 55 1.60 -4.00 -14.49
N LEU A 56 1.99 -4.27 -15.75
CA LEU A 56 2.04 -5.64 -16.30
C LEU A 56 2.87 -6.59 -15.42
N CYS A 57 4.01 -6.12 -14.89
CA CYS A 57 4.84 -6.92 -14.00
C CYS A 57 4.18 -7.19 -12.64
N ASN A 58 3.40 -6.24 -12.10
CA ASN A 58 2.63 -6.47 -10.88
C ASN A 58 1.54 -7.52 -11.11
N ASP A 59 0.71 -7.37 -12.13
CA ASP A 59 -0.43 -8.25 -12.40
C ASP A 59 0.02 -9.71 -12.60
N VAL A 60 1.03 -9.94 -13.44
CA VAL A 60 1.53 -11.30 -13.65
C VAL A 60 2.15 -11.86 -12.36
N ARG A 61 2.87 -11.06 -11.57
CA ARG A 61 3.41 -11.52 -10.28
C ARG A 61 2.31 -11.85 -9.29
N THR A 62 1.19 -11.11 -9.29
CA THR A 62 0.01 -11.42 -8.49
C THR A 62 -0.59 -12.76 -8.93
N SER A 63 -0.86 -12.98 -10.22
CA SER A 63 -1.38 -14.26 -10.72
C SER A 63 -0.42 -15.45 -10.53
N LEU A 64 0.90 -15.23 -10.61
CA LEU A 64 1.91 -16.26 -10.32
C LEU A 64 1.97 -16.61 -8.82
N GLN A 65 1.64 -15.67 -7.96
CA GLN A 65 1.54 -15.91 -6.51
C GLN A 65 0.22 -16.60 -6.17
N GLU A 66 -0.91 -16.03 -6.59
CA GLU A 66 -2.26 -16.47 -6.21
C GLU A 66 -2.73 -17.72 -6.96
N ASP A 67 -2.67 -17.68 -8.30
CA ASP A 67 -3.31 -18.66 -9.19
C ASP A 67 -2.28 -19.61 -9.84
N ALA A 68 -1.01 -19.56 -9.39
CA ALA A 68 0.15 -20.28 -9.92
C ALA A 68 0.33 -20.21 -11.46
N CYS A 69 -0.20 -19.17 -12.12
CA CYS A 69 -0.25 -19.04 -13.57
C CYS A 69 0.16 -17.63 -14.04
N LEU A 70 0.34 -17.44 -15.35
CA LEU A 70 0.70 -16.12 -15.91
C LEU A 70 -0.47 -15.10 -15.91
N GLY A 71 -1.69 -15.53 -15.55
CA GLY A 71 -2.87 -14.69 -15.49
C GLY A 71 -3.37 -14.17 -16.84
N PRO A 72 -4.41 -13.30 -16.84
CA PRO A 72 -5.03 -12.77 -18.06
C PRO A 72 -4.07 -12.00 -18.98
N ARG A 73 -3.02 -11.37 -18.42
CA ARG A 73 -2.02 -10.61 -19.17
C ARG A 73 -0.82 -11.45 -19.63
N GLY A 74 -0.86 -12.77 -19.44
CA GLY A 74 0.23 -13.69 -19.77
C GLY A 74 0.67 -13.66 -21.24
N GLU A 75 -0.28 -13.55 -22.18
CA GLU A 75 0.05 -13.44 -23.61
C GLU A 75 0.79 -12.14 -23.96
N VAL A 76 0.41 -11.03 -23.32
CA VAL A 76 1.08 -9.73 -23.48
C VAL A 76 2.51 -9.81 -22.96
N LEU A 77 2.71 -10.44 -21.81
CA LEU A 77 4.04 -10.72 -21.28
C LEU A 77 4.86 -11.61 -22.24
N MET A 78 4.29 -12.68 -22.77
CA MET A 78 5.00 -13.60 -23.66
C MET A 78 5.49 -12.90 -24.94
N ARG A 79 4.64 -12.05 -25.55
CA ARG A 79 5.04 -11.21 -26.69
C ARG A 79 6.16 -10.24 -26.31
N LEU A 80 6.06 -9.58 -25.16
CA LEU A 80 7.09 -8.67 -24.67
C LEU A 80 8.43 -9.38 -24.42
N LEU A 81 8.44 -10.46 -23.64
CA LEU A 81 9.66 -11.22 -23.32
C LEU A 81 10.30 -11.79 -24.59
N GLY A 82 9.49 -12.22 -25.57
CA GLY A 82 9.94 -12.63 -26.91
C GLY A 82 10.62 -11.52 -27.70
N ALA A 83 10.06 -10.31 -27.70
CA ALA A 83 10.67 -9.15 -28.35
C ALA A 83 11.99 -8.73 -27.65
N VAL A 84 12.00 -8.74 -26.31
CA VAL A 84 13.18 -8.39 -25.50
C VAL A 84 14.32 -9.39 -25.75
N ILE A 85 14.08 -10.71 -25.65
CA ILE A 85 15.15 -11.71 -25.85
C ILE A 85 15.68 -11.67 -27.28
N LYS A 86 14.82 -11.44 -28.28
CA LYS A 86 15.26 -11.22 -29.67
C LYS A 86 16.21 -10.02 -29.75
N SER A 87 15.87 -8.89 -29.12
CA SER A 87 16.72 -7.69 -29.13
C SER A 87 18.08 -7.87 -28.45
N GLU A 88 18.16 -8.73 -27.43
CA GLU A 88 19.44 -9.11 -26.80
C GLU A 88 20.32 -9.96 -27.75
N TYR A 89 19.71 -10.90 -28.50
CA TYR A 89 20.42 -11.69 -29.51
C TYR A 89 20.84 -10.87 -30.74
N ASP A 90 20.00 -9.93 -31.18
CA ASP A 90 20.30 -9.00 -32.29
C ASP A 90 21.37 -7.95 -31.92
N GLY A 91 21.84 -7.92 -30.65
CA GLY A 91 22.86 -6.99 -30.17
C GLY A 91 22.37 -5.55 -29.98
N ALA A 92 21.05 -5.32 -30.12
CA ALA A 92 20.39 -4.02 -30.01
C ALA A 92 19.34 -4.04 -28.87
N PRO A 93 19.77 -4.18 -27.60
CA PRO A 93 18.88 -4.43 -26.48
C PRO A 93 17.94 -3.24 -26.21
N ILE A 94 16.63 -3.50 -26.21
CA ILE A 94 15.62 -2.47 -26.02
C ILE A 94 15.52 -2.03 -24.54
N LEU A 95 15.92 -2.90 -23.59
CA LEU A 95 15.86 -2.60 -22.15
C LEU A 95 17.22 -2.21 -21.56
N ASP A 96 17.25 -1.04 -20.93
CA ASP A 96 18.38 -0.57 -20.14
C ASP A 96 18.26 -0.96 -18.65
N LEU A 97 19.34 -0.74 -17.88
CA LEU A 97 19.36 -1.07 -16.46
C LEU A 97 18.36 -0.25 -15.64
N LYS A 98 18.07 1.01 -16.03
CA LYS A 98 17.12 1.87 -15.31
C LYS A 98 15.69 1.37 -15.45
N LEU A 99 15.29 0.99 -16.67
CA LEU A 99 13.97 0.48 -16.97
C LEU A 99 13.74 -0.86 -16.25
N ILE A 100 14.70 -1.80 -16.32
CA ILE A 100 14.66 -3.07 -15.55
C ILE A 100 14.55 -2.80 -14.04
N ARG A 101 15.34 -1.85 -13.50
CA ARG A 101 15.28 -1.46 -12.09
C ARG A 101 13.90 -0.97 -11.69
N ALA A 102 13.32 -0.08 -12.51
CA ALA A 102 12.05 0.60 -12.24
C ALA A 102 10.84 -0.33 -12.36
N THR A 103 10.82 -1.22 -13.36
CA THR A 103 9.67 -2.10 -13.64
C THR A 103 9.67 -3.40 -12.85
N ARG A 104 10.74 -3.68 -12.09
CA ARG A 104 10.93 -4.94 -11.33
C ARG A 104 10.93 -6.18 -12.22
N LEU A 105 11.35 -6.04 -13.47
CA LEU A 105 11.33 -7.14 -14.43
C LEU A 105 12.28 -8.29 -14.03
N ASP A 106 13.41 -7.97 -13.39
CA ASP A 106 14.29 -8.95 -12.73
C ASP A 106 13.58 -9.77 -11.64
N LYS A 107 12.65 -9.15 -10.90
CA LYS A 107 11.82 -9.82 -9.89
C LYS A 107 10.75 -10.68 -10.53
N LEU A 108 10.09 -10.21 -11.59
CA LEU A 108 9.19 -11.06 -12.39
C LEU A 108 9.93 -12.28 -12.95
N LEU A 109 11.14 -12.13 -13.49
CA LEU A 109 11.93 -13.27 -13.97
C LEU A 109 12.33 -14.22 -12.84
N ALA A 110 12.53 -13.72 -11.61
CA ALA A 110 12.80 -14.56 -10.44
C ALA A 110 11.53 -15.32 -9.99
N ASP A 111 10.38 -14.66 -9.96
CA ASP A 111 9.10 -15.25 -9.57
C ASP A 111 8.64 -16.31 -10.59
N ILE A 112 8.77 -16.05 -11.90
CA ILE A 112 8.56 -17.06 -12.96
C ILE A 112 9.48 -18.27 -12.71
N HIS A 113 10.75 -18.03 -12.39
CA HIS A 113 11.73 -19.09 -12.21
C HIS A 113 11.47 -19.95 -10.97
N ASP A 114 11.06 -19.36 -9.85
CA ASP A 114 10.67 -20.09 -8.64
C ASP A 114 9.34 -20.83 -8.87
N LYS A 115 8.26 -20.09 -9.18
CA LYS A 115 6.90 -20.66 -9.23
C LYS A 115 6.71 -21.69 -10.33
N THR A 116 7.26 -21.46 -11.52
CA THR A 116 7.09 -22.40 -12.65
C THR A 116 7.82 -23.73 -12.39
N ARG A 117 8.89 -23.75 -11.59
CA ARG A 117 9.66 -24.98 -11.31
C ARG A 117 8.95 -25.96 -10.37
N HIS A 118 8.02 -25.46 -9.55
CA HIS A 118 7.24 -26.28 -8.61
C HIS A 118 5.90 -26.75 -9.20
N LEU A 119 5.57 -26.38 -10.44
CA LEU A 119 4.35 -26.84 -11.13
C LEU A 119 4.47 -28.30 -11.58
N GLU A 120 3.68 -29.19 -10.96
CA GLU A 120 3.59 -30.61 -11.35
C GLU A 120 3.14 -30.82 -12.81
N HIS A 121 2.33 -29.90 -13.34
CA HIS A 121 1.74 -29.96 -14.68
C HIS A 121 2.01 -28.65 -15.44
N MET A 122 3.24 -28.50 -15.93
CA MET A 122 3.66 -27.32 -16.68
C MET A 122 3.08 -27.28 -18.10
N THR A 123 2.25 -26.27 -18.39
CA THR A 123 1.75 -25.97 -19.74
C THR A 123 2.90 -25.65 -20.71
N PRO A 124 2.70 -25.80 -22.04
CA PRO A 124 3.71 -25.42 -23.03
C PRO A 124 4.13 -23.96 -22.92
N ASP A 125 3.19 -23.05 -22.64
CA ASP A 125 3.43 -21.61 -22.57
C ASP A 125 4.24 -21.23 -21.34
N SER A 126 3.94 -21.81 -20.17
CA SER A 126 4.75 -21.62 -18.96
C SER A 126 6.18 -22.15 -19.15
N ARG A 127 6.36 -23.26 -19.89
CA ARG A 127 7.68 -23.80 -20.24
C ARG A 127 8.46 -22.87 -21.17
N ALA A 128 7.79 -22.31 -22.18
CA ALA A 128 8.39 -21.31 -23.07
C ALA A 128 8.77 -20.04 -22.30
N CYS A 129 7.88 -19.55 -21.43
CA CYS A 129 8.12 -18.41 -20.54
C CYS A 129 9.36 -18.62 -19.66
N LEU A 130 9.45 -19.78 -19.00
CA LEU A 130 10.59 -20.17 -18.18
C LEU A 130 11.90 -20.19 -18.99
N SER A 131 11.89 -20.77 -20.20
CA SER A 131 13.08 -20.82 -21.07
C SER A 131 13.55 -19.42 -21.54
N ILE A 132 12.60 -18.52 -21.82
CA ILE A 132 12.91 -17.13 -22.17
C ILE A 132 13.46 -16.39 -20.94
N ALA A 133 12.85 -16.56 -19.76
CA ALA A 133 13.31 -15.97 -18.51
C ALA A 133 14.73 -16.43 -18.13
N ASP A 134 15.02 -17.74 -18.21
CA ASP A 134 16.36 -18.31 -17.97
C ASP A 134 17.40 -17.72 -18.93
N SER A 135 17.01 -17.50 -20.19
CA SER A 135 17.87 -16.94 -21.23
C SER A 135 18.12 -15.43 -21.01
N LEU A 136 17.09 -14.65 -20.67
CA LEU A 136 17.19 -13.22 -20.35
C LEU A 136 18.07 -12.98 -19.11
N GLN A 137 17.89 -13.76 -18.04
CA GLN A 137 18.74 -13.67 -16.85
C GLN A 137 20.22 -13.88 -17.18
N ARG A 138 20.55 -14.81 -18.10
CA ARG A 138 21.94 -15.04 -18.55
C ARG A 138 22.47 -13.86 -19.36
N HIS A 139 21.71 -13.35 -20.33
CA HIS A 139 22.12 -12.20 -21.15
C HIS A 139 22.36 -10.95 -20.29
N TRP A 140 21.44 -10.64 -19.37
CA TRP A 140 21.61 -9.49 -18.47
C TRP A 140 22.77 -9.65 -17.50
N ARG A 141 23.02 -10.84 -16.95
CA ARG A 141 24.23 -11.09 -16.14
C ARG A 141 25.52 -10.87 -16.93
N MET A 142 25.57 -11.22 -18.22
CA MET A 142 26.75 -10.99 -19.07
C MET A 142 26.91 -9.53 -19.51
N ARG A 143 25.81 -8.87 -19.92
CA ARG A 143 25.77 -7.51 -20.48
C ARG A 143 25.85 -6.43 -19.40
N LEU A 144 25.04 -6.55 -18.35
CA LEU A 144 24.86 -5.54 -17.30
C LEU A 144 25.69 -5.84 -16.03
N ARG A 145 26.20 -7.07 -15.88
CA ARG A 145 27.15 -7.50 -14.85
C ARG A 145 26.74 -7.07 -13.43
N ASP A 146 27.65 -6.44 -12.69
CA ASP A 146 27.46 -5.97 -11.32
C ASP A 146 26.29 -4.99 -11.18
N GLY A 147 25.94 -4.27 -12.25
CA GLY A 147 24.76 -3.41 -12.27
C GLY A 147 23.46 -4.19 -12.11
N TYR A 148 23.36 -5.36 -12.76
CA TYR A 148 22.21 -6.26 -12.63
C TYR A 148 22.18 -6.97 -11.28
N LEU A 149 23.33 -7.48 -10.83
CA LEU A 149 23.45 -8.13 -9.51
C LEU A 149 23.22 -7.13 -8.35
N GLY A 150 23.54 -5.85 -8.56
CA GLY A 150 23.36 -4.77 -7.61
C GLY A 150 22.00 -4.07 -7.65
N LEU A 151 21.02 -4.54 -8.43
CA LEU A 151 19.71 -3.89 -8.58
C LEU A 151 19.00 -3.62 -7.24
N ASP A 152 18.99 -4.60 -6.34
CA ASP A 152 18.36 -4.46 -5.02
C ASP A 152 19.14 -3.51 -4.10
N ASN A 153 20.47 -3.48 -4.18
CA ASN A 153 21.27 -2.47 -3.45
C ASN A 153 20.99 -1.07 -4.01
N SER A 154 20.81 -0.94 -5.33
CA SER A 154 20.45 0.31 -6.00
C SER A 154 19.06 0.81 -5.58
N ARG A 155 18.09 -0.10 -5.38
CA ARG A 155 16.75 0.20 -4.84
C ARG A 155 16.79 0.54 -3.35
N TYR A 156 17.52 -0.23 -2.55
CA TYR A 156 17.73 -0.01 -1.11
C TYR A 156 18.26 1.41 -0.84
N HIS A 157 19.33 1.81 -1.53
CA HIS A 157 19.85 3.18 -1.43
C HIS A 157 18.90 4.23 -2.01
N GLY A 158 18.04 3.85 -2.97
CA GLY A 158 17.00 4.70 -3.52
C GLY A 158 15.84 4.99 -2.57
N LEU A 159 15.63 4.21 -1.49
CA LEU A 159 14.53 4.42 -0.55
C LEU A 159 14.60 5.79 0.15
N THR A 160 15.80 6.22 0.55
CA THR A 160 16.06 7.46 1.31
C THR A 160 16.58 8.61 0.45
N GLN A 161 16.71 8.41 -0.86
CA GLN A 161 17.09 9.46 -1.82
C GLN A 161 15.91 10.38 -2.12
N ARG A 162 16.20 11.48 -2.83
CA ARG A 162 15.19 12.37 -3.40
C ARG A 162 14.23 11.58 -4.31
N ASN A 163 12.93 11.82 -4.20
CA ASN A 163 11.84 11.05 -4.79
C ASN A 163 11.76 9.57 -4.32
N GLY A 164 12.45 9.21 -3.24
CA GLY A 164 12.40 7.88 -2.60
C GLY A 164 11.22 7.74 -1.65
N ARG A 165 10.78 6.50 -1.36
CA ARG A 165 9.61 6.28 -0.49
C ARG A 165 9.77 6.82 0.94
N LEU A 166 11.00 6.94 1.43
CA LEU A 166 11.35 7.51 2.74
C LEU A 166 11.93 8.93 2.63
N GLU A 167 11.79 9.60 1.49
CA GLU A 167 12.12 11.04 1.41
C GLU A 167 11.34 11.80 2.49
N ASN A 168 12.02 12.73 3.17
CA ASN A 168 11.50 13.48 4.33
C ASN A 168 10.97 12.61 5.49
N VAL A 169 11.42 11.35 5.61
CA VAL A 169 11.12 10.48 6.76
C VAL A 169 12.44 9.94 7.33
N TYR A 170 12.68 10.18 8.62
CA TYR A 170 13.91 9.79 9.31
C TYR A 170 13.63 8.86 10.49
N PHE A 171 14.65 8.08 10.85
CA PHE A 171 14.63 7.24 12.05
C PHE A 171 14.99 8.09 13.28
N ASP A 172 14.12 8.09 14.28
CA ASP A 172 14.18 8.92 15.47
C ASP A 172 14.70 8.12 16.68
N ASP A 173 15.96 8.37 17.03
CA ASP A 173 16.65 7.67 18.13
C ASP A 173 16.06 7.99 19.51
N ALA A 174 15.32 9.09 19.67
CA ALA A 174 14.67 9.40 20.94
C ALA A 174 13.49 8.45 21.24
N LYS A 175 12.90 7.83 20.21
CA LYS A 175 11.76 6.89 20.31
C LYS A 175 12.20 5.42 20.32
N CYS A 176 13.49 5.16 20.54
CA CYS A 176 14.12 3.87 20.29
C CYS A 176 13.71 2.80 21.33
N GLY A 177 12.68 2.02 20.98
CA GLY A 177 12.00 1.06 21.88
C GLY A 177 10.47 1.20 21.85
N GLU A 178 9.94 2.30 21.32
CA GLU A 178 8.52 2.45 21.02
C GLU A 178 8.17 1.78 19.68
N ALA A 179 6.87 1.59 19.42
CA ALA A 179 6.39 1.03 18.14
C ALA A 179 6.54 1.98 16.94
N CYS A 180 6.85 3.26 17.17
CA CYS A 180 6.78 4.34 16.18
C CYS A 180 8.12 5.09 16.06
N GLN A 181 9.16 4.38 15.62
CA GLN A 181 10.55 4.87 15.56
C GLN A 181 10.85 5.77 14.34
N TRP A 182 9.90 5.92 13.42
CA TRP A 182 10.04 6.79 12.25
C TRP A 182 9.24 8.09 12.44
N THR A 183 9.80 9.20 11.97
CA THR A 183 9.22 10.54 12.08
C THR A 183 9.31 11.27 10.74
N ALA A 184 8.25 11.98 10.37
CA ALA A 184 8.23 12.84 9.19
C ALA A 184 8.95 14.17 9.49
N GLN A 185 9.84 14.60 8.59
CA GLN A 185 10.53 15.89 8.64
C GLN A 185 9.62 17.00 8.08
N GLY A 186 8.59 17.32 8.84
CA GLY A 186 7.53 18.23 8.41
C GLY A 186 6.52 17.55 7.48
N GLY A 187 5.30 18.05 7.54
CA GLY A 187 4.20 17.67 6.67
C GLY A 187 3.14 18.75 6.79
N GLU A 188 2.92 19.51 5.72
CA GLU A 188 1.72 20.33 5.63
C GLU A 188 0.56 19.37 5.37
N ALA A 189 -0.32 19.20 6.35
CA ALA A 189 -1.46 18.32 6.17
C ALA A 189 -2.34 18.86 5.03
N LEU A 190 -2.58 18.05 3.98
CA LEU A 190 -3.68 18.02 3.00
C LEU A 190 -4.17 19.35 2.36
N SER A 191 -5.33 19.27 1.69
CA SER A 191 -6.46 20.22 1.78
C SER A 191 -7.77 19.43 1.87
N GLU A 192 -8.92 20.06 2.17
CA GLU A 192 -10.22 19.36 2.16
C GLU A 192 -10.65 19.04 0.72
N VAL A 193 -10.22 19.92 -0.20
CA VAL A 193 -10.35 19.79 -1.65
C VAL A 193 -9.20 18.95 -2.22
N GLU A 194 -7.95 19.29 -1.90
CA GLU A 194 -6.75 18.65 -2.51
C GLU A 194 -6.48 17.25 -1.93
N GLY A 195 -6.73 17.04 -0.64
CA GLY A 195 -6.54 15.75 0.03
C GLY A 195 -7.58 14.69 -0.30
N ASN A 196 -8.65 15.04 -1.01
CA ASN A 196 -9.57 14.09 -1.65
C ASN A 196 -9.23 13.86 -3.14
N THR A 197 -8.42 14.72 -3.78
CA THR A 197 -7.97 14.52 -5.17
C THR A 197 -6.66 13.74 -5.27
N GLU A 198 -5.74 13.91 -4.30
CA GLU A 198 -4.40 13.30 -4.34
C GLU A 198 -4.35 11.89 -3.72
N ILE A 199 -5.10 11.64 -2.63
CA ILE A 199 -5.06 10.37 -1.90
C ILE A 199 -6.36 9.60 -2.12
N LYS A 200 -6.28 8.57 -2.98
CA LYS A 200 -7.37 7.64 -3.28
C LYS A 200 -7.31 6.38 -2.41
N GLU A 201 -8.42 5.68 -2.31
CA GLU A 201 -8.50 4.36 -1.70
C GLU A 201 -7.49 3.40 -2.33
N GLY A 202 -6.90 2.53 -1.51
CA GLY A 202 -5.78 1.65 -1.91
C GLY A 202 -4.40 2.30 -1.81
N HIS A 203 -4.29 3.63 -1.63
CA HIS A 203 -2.98 4.28 -1.44
C HIS A 203 -2.25 3.68 -0.23
N TRP A 204 -0.97 3.38 -0.43
CA TRP A 204 -0.16 2.56 0.48
C TRP A 204 1.16 3.22 0.84
N TRP A 205 1.54 3.09 2.11
CA TRP A 205 2.75 3.62 2.71
C TRP A 205 3.55 2.53 3.40
N LEU A 206 4.88 2.70 3.43
CA LEU A 206 5.76 1.86 4.24
C LEU A 206 5.38 1.93 5.72
N ASN A 207 5.20 3.12 6.28
CA ASN A 207 4.86 3.29 7.69
C ASN A 207 3.98 4.53 7.93
N LEU A 208 3.46 4.68 9.15
CA LEU A 208 2.59 5.80 9.50
C LEU A 208 3.30 7.17 9.44
N ALA A 209 4.64 7.21 9.48
CA ALA A 209 5.40 8.45 9.27
C ALA A 209 5.40 8.89 7.79
N CYS A 210 5.40 7.95 6.84
CA CYS A 210 5.19 8.29 5.42
C CYS A 210 3.76 8.82 5.19
N ALA A 211 2.75 8.22 5.82
CA ALA A 211 1.39 8.73 5.80
C ALA A 211 1.24 10.10 6.49
N GLN A 212 2.09 10.41 7.48
CA GLN A 212 2.15 11.74 8.11
C GLN A 212 2.79 12.78 7.17
N ARG A 213 3.89 12.43 6.50
CA ARG A 213 4.52 13.29 5.48
C ARG A 213 3.53 13.66 4.39
N ASP A 214 2.75 12.67 3.92
CA ASP A 214 1.74 12.84 2.87
C ASP A 214 0.41 13.42 3.44
N GLY A 215 0.38 13.87 4.70
CA GLY A 215 -0.66 14.73 5.24
C GLY A 215 -2.02 14.09 5.57
N ILE A 216 -2.20 12.76 5.38
CA ILE A 216 -3.45 12.06 5.75
C ILE A 216 -3.61 11.85 7.26
N VAL A 217 -2.50 11.84 8.01
CA VAL A 217 -2.45 11.83 9.48
C VAL A 217 -1.52 12.91 10.02
N CYS A 218 -1.73 13.34 11.26
CA CYS A 218 -0.93 14.40 11.89
C CYS A 218 0.23 13.89 12.75
N CYS A 219 0.35 12.58 12.95
CA CYS A 219 1.33 11.96 13.83
C CYS A 219 1.68 10.55 13.35
N SER A 220 2.91 10.11 13.62
CA SER A 220 3.38 8.76 13.32
C SER A 220 3.02 7.72 14.38
N SER A 221 2.18 8.07 15.36
CA SER A 221 1.64 7.19 16.40
C SER A 221 0.23 6.69 16.08
N GLU A 222 -0.11 5.46 16.50
CA GLU A 222 -1.46 4.88 16.36
C GLU A 222 -2.49 5.57 17.28
N SER A 223 -2.85 6.79 16.90
CA SER A 223 -3.73 7.69 17.64
C SER A 223 -4.66 8.42 16.68
N VAL A 224 -5.86 8.73 17.15
CA VAL A 224 -6.83 9.56 16.43
C VAL A 224 -6.18 10.86 16.00
N SER A 225 -6.13 11.10 14.69
CA SER A 225 -5.63 12.35 14.14
C SER A 225 -6.78 13.10 13.48
N LYS A 226 -6.86 14.41 13.72
CA LYS A 226 -7.73 15.29 12.97
C LYS A 226 -6.83 16.06 12.02
N GLY A 227 -6.90 15.74 10.74
CA GLY A 227 -6.24 16.55 9.71
C GLY A 227 -6.72 18.00 9.78
N ARG A 228 -6.07 18.89 9.04
CA ARG A 228 -6.44 20.32 8.94
C ARG A 228 -7.84 20.55 8.30
N TYR A 229 -8.59 19.48 8.03
CA TYR A 229 -9.80 19.38 7.18
C TYR A 229 -11.00 18.71 7.83
N GLY A 230 -11.18 18.92 9.14
CA GLY A 230 -12.40 18.54 9.85
C GLY A 230 -12.61 17.04 10.11
N ILE A 231 -12.41 16.21 9.10
CA ILE A 231 -12.56 14.75 9.09
C ILE A 231 -11.44 14.12 9.91
N VAL A 232 -11.84 13.21 10.78
CA VAL A 232 -10.94 12.46 11.63
C VAL A 232 -10.40 11.24 10.87
N THR A 233 -9.08 11.08 10.86
CA THR A 233 -8.38 9.88 10.37
C THR A 233 -8.02 8.98 11.55
N VAL A 234 -8.42 7.72 11.48
CA VAL A 234 -8.18 6.69 12.51
C VAL A 234 -7.24 5.62 11.93
N PRO A 235 -5.99 5.54 12.43
CA PRO A 235 -5.11 4.42 12.14
C PRO A 235 -5.51 3.21 12.98
N LEU A 236 -5.81 2.09 12.31
CA LEU A 236 -6.02 0.77 12.89
C LEU A 236 -4.78 -0.09 12.55
N LEU A 237 -3.73 0.04 13.35
CA LEU A 237 -2.47 -0.70 13.16
C LEU A 237 -2.40 -1.96 14.03
N THR A 238 -3.11 -1.98 15.15
CA THR A 238 -3.18 -3.10 16.11
C THR A 238 -4.62 -3.34 16.58
N GLY A 239 -4.84 -4.47 17.26
CA GLY A 239 -6.17 -4.94 17.66
C GLY A 239 -6.77 -5.94 16.68
N THR A 240 -8.08 -6.18 16.80
CA THR A 240 -8.83 -7.18 16.03
C THR A 240 -10.05 -6.54 15.39
N GLU A 241 -10.34 -6.89 14.14
CA GLU A 241 -11.53 -6.46 13.42
C GLU A 241 -12.36 -7.69 13.02
N ILE A 242 -13.62 -7.72 13.46
CA ILE A 242 -14.57 -8.81 13.20
C ILE A 242 -15.61 -8.29 12.21
N VAL A 243 -15.63 -8.84 11.00
CA VAL A 243 -16.54 -8.41 9.93
C VAL A 243 -17.85 -9.21 10.02
N GLN A 244 -18.99 -8.52 9.98
CA GLN A 244 -20.32 -9.11 10.02
C GLN A 244 -20.91 -9.19 8.61
N TRP A 245 -20.83 -10.38 8.02
CA TRP A 245 -21.45 -10.69 6.73
C TRP A 245 -22.94 -11.06 6.91
N PRO A 246 -23.83 -10.70 5.96
CA PRO A 246 -23.58 -9.92 4.74
C PRO A 246 -23.68 -8.39 4.94
N ALA A 247 -23.86 -7.90 6.16
CA ALA A 247 -24.18 -6.49 6.42
C ALA A 247 -23.06 -5.46 6.11
N GLY A 248 -21.85 -5.91 5.78
CA GLY A 248 -20.70 -5.05 5.47
C GLY A 248 -20.19 -4.20 6.65
N THR A 249 -20.71 -4.44 7.87
CA THR A 249 -20.31 -3.75 9.09
C THR A 249 -19.13 -4.47 9.74
N ALA A 250 -18.16 -3.70 10.21
CA ALA A 250 -16.96 -4.22 10.85
C ALA A 250 -16.89 -3.77 12.31
N LYS A 251 -16.64 -4.70 13.22
CA LYS A 251 -16.46 -4.41 14.64
C LYS A 251 -14.99 -4.45 15.00
N TYR A 252 -14.40 -3.28 15.21
CA TYR A 252 -13.05 -3.13 15.70
C TYR A 252 -13.00 -3.25 17.23
N VAL A 253 -12.02 -3.98 17.75
CA VAL A 253 -11.76 -4.17 19.18
C VAL A 253 -10.26 -4.02 19.46
N ARG A 254 -9.90 -3.19 20.46
CA ARG A 254 -8.53 -3.03 20.93
C ARG A 254 -8.49 -3.11 22.45
N GLU A 255 -7.46 -3.77 22.99
CA GLU A 255 -7.16 -3.78 24.42
C GLU A 255 -5.86 -3.04 24.68
N GLY A 256 -5.76 -2.36 25.83
CA GLY A 256 -4.55 -1.61 26.19
C GLY A 256 -4.74 -0.66 27.35
N THR A 257 -3.95 0.42 27.32
CA THR A 257 -3.99 1.52 28.28
C THR A 257 -5.11 2.51 27.95
N MET A 258 -5.33 3.48 28.84
CA MET A 258 -6.29 4.56 28.57
C MET A 258 -5.93 5.42 27.34
N ARG A 259 -4.64 5.48 26.94
CA ARG A 259 -4.21 6.21 25.73
C ARG A 259 -4.69 5.53 24.44
N ASP A 260 -4.74 4.21 24.45
CA ASP A 260 -5.18 3.37 23.32
C ASP A 260 -6.69 3.47 23.03
N MET A 261 -7.47 3.96 24.00
CA MET A 261 -8.94 3.96 23.94
C MET A 261 -9.54 5.01 23.00
N CYS A 262 -8.73 5.91 22.44
CA CYS A 262 -9.17 6.81 21.36
C CYS A 262 -10.44 7.64 21.71
N VAL A 263 -10.58 8.08 22.97
CA VAL A 263 -11.78 8.70 23.56
C VAL A 263 -12.37 9.86 22.74
N ALA A 264 -11.55 10.57 21.95
CA ALA A 264 -12.01 11.59 21.01
C ALA A 264 -13.09 11.09 20.03
N LEU A 265 -13.10 9.79 19.68
CA LEU A 265 -14.06 9.18 18.76
C LEU A 265 -15.50 9.14 19.30
N ILE A 266 -15.71 9.32 20.61
CA ILE A 266 -17.06 9.51 21.18
C ILE A 266 -17.77 10.69 20.49
N SER A 267 -17.04 11.77 20.21
CA SER A 267 -17.58 12.95 19.52
C SER A 267 -17.81 12.75 18.01
N GLN A 268 -17.40 11.62 17.46
CA GLN A 268 -17.43 11.31 16.02
C GLN A 268 -18.46 10.22 15.67
N VAL A 269 -19.23 9.72 16.64
CA VAL A 269 -20.34 8.78 16.39
C VAL A 269 -21.37 9.44 15.47
N GLY A 270 -21.77 8.73 14.41
CA GLY A 270 -22.65 9.22 13.34
C GLY A 270 -21.95 10.08 12.27
N THR A 271 -20.67 10.43 12.44
CA THR A 271 -19.90 11.21 11.46
C THR A 271 -19.05 10.32 10.56
N LYS A 272 -18.59 10.87 9.43
CA LYS A 272 -17.63 10.21 8.54
C LYS A 272 -16.20 10.36 9.07
N ILE A 273 -15.46 9.25 9.09
CA ILE A 273 -14.04 9.17 9.40
C ILE A 273 -13.27 8.52 8.25
N ARG A 274 -11.97 8.78 8.14
CA ARG A 274 -11.04 8.04 7.26
C ARG A 274 -10.39 6.90 8.04
N ILE A 275 -10.24 5.73 7.43
CA ILE A 275 -9.57 4.58 8.06
C ILE A 275 -8.28 4.23 7.33
N LEU A 276 -7.18 4.13 8.10
CA LEU A 276 -5.96 3.46 7.66
C LEU A 276 -5.88 2.08 8.33
N ARG A 277 -5.55 1.02 7.58
CA ARG A 277 -5.25 -0.31 8.14
C ARG A 277 -3.76 -0.60 8.07
N GLY A 278 -3.18 -1.14 9.14
CA GLY A 278 -1.79 -1.60 9.20
C GLY A 278 -1.68 -3.12 9.11
N HIS A 279 -0.54 -3.62 8.63
CA HIS A 279 -0.30 -5.07 8.43
C HIS A 279 -0.27 -5.93 9.72
N LEU A 280 -0.20 -5.30 10.90
CA LEU A 280 -0.27 -5.99 12.21
C LEU A 280 -1.69 -5.99 12.81
N LEU A 281 -2.68 -5.45 12.09
CA LEU A 281 -4.08 -5.52 12.47
C LEU A 281 -4.59 -6.94 12.22
N LYS A 282 -5.24 -7.56 13.21
CA LYS A 282 -5.92 -8.85 13.03
C LYS A 282 -7.27 -8.61 12.36
N SER A 283 -7.24 -8.42 11.04
CA SER A 283 -8.40 -8.14 10.17
C SER A 283 -8.27 -8.89 8.84
N PRO A 284 -9.36 -9.42 8.25
CA PRO A 284 -9.36 -9.92 6.87
C PRO A 284 -8.96 -8.86 5.84
N PHE A 285 -9.12 -7.57 6.18
CA PHE A 285 -8.79 -6.45 5.30
C PHE A 285 -7.41 -5.83 5.59
N ALA A 286 -6.63 -6.37 6.52
CA ALA A 286 -5.29 -5.85 6.79
C ALA A 286 -4.37 -6.00 5.56
N PRO A 287 -3.60 -4.97 5.15
CA PRO A 287 -2.67 -5.09 4.04
C PRO A 287 -1.54 -6.07 4.37
N LYS A 288 -1.01 -6.79 3.38
CA LYS A 288 0.10 -7.75 3.55
C LYS A 288 1.39 -7.12 4.11
N ALA A 289 1.55 -5.80 3.96
CA ALA A 289 2.69 -5.01 4.44
C ALA A 289 2.29 -3.56 4.73
N GLY A 290 3.10 -2.82 5.49
CA GLY A 290 2.97 -1.37 5.66
C GLY A 290 1.64 -0.89 6.24
N VAL A 291 1.11 0.20 5.68
CA VAL A 291 -0.16 0.88 6.04
C VAL A 291 -0.90 1.29 4.77
N ARG A 292 -2.23 1.08 4.70
CA ARG A 292 -3.07 1.40 3.53
C ARG A 292 -4.29 2.25 3.91
N TYR A 293 -4.73 3.13 3.02
CA TYR A 293 -5.99 3.88 3.15
C TYR A 293 -7.15 3.14 2.48
N ASP A 294 -8.21 2.87 3.24
CA ASP A 294 -9.32 2.01 2.81
C ASP A 294 -10.64 2.77 2.54
N GLY A 295 -10.57 4.10 2.62
CA GLY A 295 -11.68 5.01 2.41
C GLY A 295 -12.35 5.51 3.68
N GLN A 296 -13.57 6.00 3.50
CA GLN A 296 -14.41 6.63 4.50
C GLN A 296 -15.40 5.64 5.11
N TYR A 297 -15.64 5.78 6.41
CA TYR A 297 -16.54 4.96 7.23
C TYR A 297 -17.37 5.84 8.16
N PHE A 298 -18.56 5.38 8.54
CA PHE A 298 -19.32 5.91 9.67
C PHE A 298 -18.98 5.13 10.95
N ILE A 299 -18.78 5.85 12.05
CA ILE A 299 -18.83 5.23 13.38
C ILE A 299 -20.29 5.07 13.78
N ARG A 300 -20.81 3.83 13.78
CA ARG A 300 -22.18 3.54 14.23
C ARG A 300 -22.27 3.45 15.75
N ARG A 301 -21.22 2.96 16.41
CA ARG A 301 -21.14 2.85 17.87
C ARG A 301 -19.72 3.01 18.36
N TYR A 302 -19.56 3.69 19.49
CA TYR A 302 -18.37 3.63 20.33
C TYR A 302 -18.74 2.94 21.66
N GLY A 303 -17.85 2.08 22.15
CA GLY A 303 -17.97 1.44 23.45
C GLY A 303 -16.60 1.34 24.11
N GLN A 304 -16.56 1.53 25.43
CA GLN A 304 -15.35 1.38 26.23
C GLN A 304 -15.70 0.63 27.52
N SER A 305 -14.86 -0.30 27.94
CA SER A 305 -14.94 -0.94 29.24
C SER A 305 -13.55 -1.06 29.87
N ARG A 306 -13.53 -1.34 31.17
CA ARG A 306 -12.30 -1.64 31.91
C ARG A 306 -12.49 -2.97 32.62
N ASN A 307 -11.57 -3.90 32.41
CA ASN A 307 -11.51 -5.12 33.20
C ASN A 307 -11.08 -4.74 34.63
N GLN A 308 -11.95 -4.98 35.61
CA GLN A 308 -11.70 -4.58 37.00
C GLN A 308 -10.58 -5.41 37.67
N LEU A 309 -10.31 -6.63 37.18
CA LEU A 309 -9.29 -7.53 37.72
C LEU A 309 -7.90 -7.21 37.17
N THR A 310 -7.77 -7.06 35.84
CA THR A 310 -6.48 -6.80 35.18
C THR A 310 -6.17 -5.31 35.02
N GLY A 311 -7.14 -4.43 35.24
CA GLY A 311 -7.03 -2.99 35.04
C GLY A 311 -7.01 -2.54 33.57
N VAL A 312 -6.89 -3.47 32.62
CA VAL A 312 -6.82 -3.24 31.16
C VAL A 312 -8.12 -2.65 30.63
N PHE A 313 -8.01 -1.69 29.71
CA PHE A 313 -9.15 -1.11 29.03
C PHE A 313 -9.40 -1.81 27.69
N ARG A 314 -10.68 -1.95 27.31
CA ARG A 314 -11.12 -2.48 26.03
C ARG A 314 -11.96 -1.42 25.31
N LEU A 315 -11.55 -1.09 24.09
CA LEU A 315 -12.26 -0.27 23.11
C LEU A 315 -13.04 -1.21 22.18
N SER A 316 -14.26 -0.83 21.81
CA SER A 316 -15.02 -1.44 20.73
C SER A 316 -15.68 -0.38 19.86
N ILE A 317 -15.52 -0.46 18.55
CA ILE A 317 -16.11 0.47 17.58
C ILE A 317 -16.85 -0.34 16.52
N ASP A 318 -18.12 -0.05 16.31
CA ASP A 318 -18.90 -0.61 15.21
C ASP A 318 -18.82 0.38 14.03
N LEU A 319 -18.27 -0.09 12.90
CA LEU A 319 -17.93 0.68 11.70
C LEU A 319 -18.79 0.24 10.51
N GLU A 320 -19.20 1.18 9.67
CA GLU A 320 -19.92 0.91 8.43
C GLU A 320 -19.27 1.69 7.29
N ARG A 321 -19.00 1.04 6.16
CA ARG A 321 -18.31 1.68 5.03
C ARG A 321 -19.25 2.61 4.28
N VAL A 322 -18.75 3.78 3.87
CA VAL A 322 -19.53 4.71 3.02
C VAL A 322 -19.66 4.12 1.61
N ALA A 323 -20.88 4.02 1.10
CA ALA A 323 -21.18 3.54 -0.25
C ALA A 323 -20.65 4.48 -1.35
N GLY A 324 -20.46 3.95 -2.57
CA GLY A 324 -20.00 4.71 -3.75
C GLY A 324 -18.49 4.95 -3.84
N GLN A 325 -17.70 4.37 -2.94
CA GLN A 325 -16.24 4.30 -3.00
C GLN A 325 -15.80 3.00 -3.68
N THR A 326 -14.55 2.95 -4.19
CA THR A 326 -13.93 1.74 -4.75
C THR A 326 -14.23 0.50 -3.90
N PRO A 327 -14.64 -0.64 -4.48
CA PRO A 327 -14.92 -1.86 -3.73
C PRO A 327 -13.76 -2.31 -2.84
N MET A 328 -14.07 -2.96 -1.70
CA MET A 328 -13.02 -3.43 -0.79
C MET A 328 -12.10 -4.46 -1.44
N HIS A 329 -12.62 -5.23 -2.41
CA HIS A 329 -11.83 -6.24 -3.10
C HIS A 329 -10.69 -5.65 -3.94
N GLU A 330 -10.94 -4.58 -4.69
CA GLU A 330 -9.90 -3.87 -5.45
C GLU A 330 -8.86 -3.24 -4.51
N ILE A 331 -9.31 -2.61 -3.42
CA ILE A 331 -8.44 -1.98 -2.41
C ILE A 331 -7.49 -3.00 -1.78
N CYS A 332 -7.99 -4.21 -1.50
CA CYS A 332 -7.20 -5.28 -0.89
C CYS A 332 -6.09 -5.86 -1.78
N GLN A 333 -6.07 -5.55 -3.08
CA GLN A 333 -4.94 -5.88 -3.98
C GLN A 333 -3.69 -5.04 -3.70
N SER A 334 -3.84 -3.91 -2.99
CA SER A 334 -2.71 -3.11 -2.50
C SER A 334 -2.30 -3.56 -1.10
N PRO A 335 -0.99 -3.69 -0.78
CA PRO A 335 0.19 -3.43 -1.63
C PRO A 335 0.41 -4.48 -2.74
N ARG A 336 0.84 -4.01 -3.92
CA ARG A 336 1.18 -4.85 -5.09
C ARG A 336 2.55 -5.52 -4.91
N PRO A 337 2.93 -6.51 -5.73
CA PRO A 337 4.24 -7.19 -5.62
C PRO A 337 5.46 -6.25 -5.62
N SER A 338 5.44 -5.16 -6.40
CA SER A 338 6.51 -4.14 -6.36
C SER A 338 6.53 -3.28 -5.09
N ASP A 339 5.38 -3.07 -4.45
CA ASP A 339 5.27 -2.42 -3.15
C ASP A 339 5.78 -3.35 -2.03
N ILE A 340 5.53 -4.66 -2.13
CA ILE A 340 6.11 -5.71 -1.27
C ILE A 340 7.64 -5.78 -1.40
N ASP A 341 8.21 -5.67 -2.60
CA ASP A 341 9.67 -5.59 -2.78
C ASP A 341 10.27 -4.41 -1.99
N ASP A 342 9.61 -3.23 -2.04
CA ASP A 342 10.07 -2.04 -1.32
C ASP A 342 9.88 -2.15 0.19
N TRP A 343 8.83 -2.83 0.66
CA TRP A 343 8.66 -3.20 2.06
C TRP A 343 9.79 -4.09 2.57
N ASN A 344 10.17 -5.13 1.82
CA ASN A 344 11.26 -6.03 2.19
C ASN A 344 12.62 -5.28 2.29
N LEU A 345 12.85 -4.32 1.38
CA LEU A 345 14.03 -3.45 1.45
C LEU A 345 13.97 -2.48 2.65
N PHE A 346 12.79 -2.01 3.03
CA PHE A 346 12.56 -1.20 4.23
C PHE A 346 12.78 -2.00 5.52
N GLU A 347 12.25 -3.22 5.65
CA GLU A 347 12.53 -4.09 6.80
C GLU A 347 14.04 -4.35 6.97
N LYS A 348 14.75 -4.55 5.85
CA LYS A 348 16.20 -4.69 5.83
C LYS A 348 16.90 -3.40 6.30
N LEU A 349 16.52 -2.24 5.75
CA LEU A 349 17.08 -0.93 6.13
C LEU A 349 16.92 -0.66 7.64
N GLU A 350 15.73 -0.91 8.17
CA GLU A 350 15.44 -0.76 9.59
C GLU A 350 16.27 -1.75 10.43
N SER A 351 16.35 -3.02 10.04
CA SER A 351 17.24 -4.01 10.67
C SER A 351 18.71 -3.55 10.67
N ASP A 352 19.20 -2.95 9.59
CA ASP A 352 20.58 -2.47 9.46
C ASP A 352 20.84 -1.21 10.31
N ILE A 353 19.84 -0.33 10.46
CA ILE A 353 19.91 0.82 11.38
C ILE A 353 19.95 0.33 12.82
N LEU A 354 19.06 -0.58 13.20
CA LEU A 354 18.98 -1.13 14.55
C LEU A 354 20.25 -1.92 14.91
N LYS A 355 20.78 -2.75 14.01
CA LYS A 355 22.03 -3.49 14.23
C LYS A 355 23.24 -2.58 14.49
N LYS A 356 23.24 -1.34 13.99
CA LYS A 356 24.31 -0.36 14.24
C LYS A 356 24.17 0.37 15.58
N LYS A 357 23.00 0.32 16.22
CA LYS A 357 22.66 1.13 17.41
C LYS A 357 22.35 0.29 18.65
N TRP A 358 21.99 -0.98 18.48
CA TRP A 358 21.67 -1.92 19.55
C TRP A 358 22.71 -3.02 19.65
N ASP A 359 22.89 -3.51 20.87
CA ASP A 359 23.63 -4.74 21.13
C ASP A 359 22.95 -5.93 20.44
N ASP A 360 23.75 -6.94 20.07
CA ASP A 360 23.29 -8.10 19.30
C ASP A 360 22.12 -8.84 19.98
N GLU A 361 22.06 -8.85 21.32
CA GLU A 361 20.97 -9.47 22.09
C GLU A 361 19.62 -8.76 21.88
N ARG A 362 19.61 -7.42 21.95
CA ARG A 362 18.41 -6.60 21.70
C ARG A 362 17.99 -6.64 20.22
N HIS A 363 18.95 -6.73 19.29
CA HIS A 363 18.65 -6.97 17.87
C HIS A 363 18.00 -8.34 17.63
N LEU A 364 18.50 -9.38 18.32
CA LEU A 364 17.97 -10.73 18.24
C LEU A 364 16.56 -10.83 18.85
N GLU A 365 16.30 -10.13 19.95
CA GLU A 365 14.97 -10.03 20.55
C GLU A 365 13.96 -9.37 19.62
N TRP A 366 14.30 -8.23 19.04
CA TRP A 366 13.45 -7.55 18.06
C TRP A 366 13.14 -8.43 16.83
N LYS A 367 14.12 -9.22 16.37
CA LYS A 367 13.89 -10.24 15.32
C LYS A 367 12.92 -11.33 15.77
N ARG A 368 13.07 -11.85 17.01
CA ARG A 368 12.15 -12.84 17.60
C ARG A 368 10.72 -12.28 17.67
N GLU A 369 10.55 -11.06 18.17
CA GLU A 369 9.23 -10.41 18.22
C GLU A 369 8.59 -10.24 16.84
N ARG A 370 9.37 -9.82 15.82
CA ARG A 370 8.84 -9.70 14.45
C ARG A 370 8.47 -11.04 13.85
N ALA A 371 9.28 -12.07 14.06
CA ALA A 371 8.97 -13.43 13.62
C ALA A 371 7.69 -13.95 14.29
N GLN A 372 7.52 -13.71 15.61
CA GLN A 372 6.29 -14.07 16.33
C GLN A 372 5.07 -13.32 15.79
N LYS A 373 5.15 -11.98 15.63
CA LYS A 373 4.07 -11.16 15.08
C LYS A 373 3.67 -11.60 13.66
N ARG A 374 4.63 -12.05 12.85
CA ARG A 374 4.38 -12.61 11.51
C ARG A 374 3.67 -13.96 11.59
N ALA A 375 4.16 -14.89 12.43
CA ALA A 375 3.51 -16.19 12.65
C ALA A 375 2.09 -16.05 13.22
N ASP A 376 1.87 -15.14 14.17
CA ASP A 376 0.55 -14.81 14.73
C ASP A 376 -0.42 -14.30 13.65
N GLN A 377 0.08 -13.53 12.68
CA GLN A 377 -0.71 -12.97 11.58
C GLN A 377 -1.03 -14.04 10.52
N GLU A 378 -0.07 -14.91 10.19
CA GLU A 378 -0.27 -16.07 9.31
C GLU A 378 -1.31 -17.04 9.90
N GLN A 379 -1.20 -17.37 11.18
CA GLN A 379 -2.19 -18.20 11.89
C GLN A 379 -3.58 -17.53 11.97
N PHE A 380 -3.63 -16.21 12.16
CA PHE A 380 -4.90 -15.48 12.15
C PHE A 380 -5.54 -15.51 10.76
N GLN A 381 -4.75 -15.36 9.69
CA GLN A 381 -5.23 -15.52 8.32
C GLN A 381 -5.79 -16.93 8.12
N GLU A 382 -5.01 -17.99 8.36
CA GLU A 382 -5.46 -19.39 8.23
C GLU A 382 -6.75 -19.70 9.01
N MET A 383 -6.94 -19.11 10.20
CA MET A 383 -8.18 -19.22 10.97
C MET A 383 -9.38 -18.53 10.27
N VAL A 384 -9.20 -17.30 9.79
CA VAL A 384 -10.22 -16.55 9.04
C VAL A 384 -10.60 -17.28 7.74
N GLN A 385 -9.63 -17.90 7.06
CA GLN A 385 -9.88 -18.75 5.89
C GLN A 385 -10.85 -19.88 6.25
N LEU A 386 -10.53 -20.66 7.29
CA LEU A 386 -11.34 -21.80 7.73
C LEU A 386 -12.74 -21.39 8.23
N GLU A 387 -12.89 -20.21 8.83
CA GLU A 387 -14.20 -19.67 9.21
C GLU A 387 -15.02 -19.24 7.99
N SER A 388 -14.41 -18.56 7.01
CA SER A 388 -15.08 -18.12 5.78
C SER A 388 -15.60 -19.30 4.95
N MET A 389 -14.82 -20.38 4.81
CA MET A 389 -15.26 -21.61 4.13
C MET A 389 -16.52 -22.21 4.76
N LYS A 390 -16.60 -22.25 6.09
CA LYS A 390 -17.78 -22.77 6.81
C LYS A 390 -19.02 -21.91 6.58
N VAL A 391 -18.86 -20.59 6.52
CA VAL A 391 -19.96 -19.66 6.23
C VAL A 391 -20.45 -19.85 4.79
N ILE A 392 -19.54 -19.95 3.81
CA ILE A 392 -19.91 -20.15 2.40
C ILE A 392 -20.61 -21.49 2.19
N GLN A 393 -20.08 -22.58 2.76
CA GLN A 393 -20.72 -23.89 2.69
C GLN A 393 -22.15 -23.83 3.26
N LYS A 394 -22.32 -23.21 4.44
CA LYS A 394 -23.64 -23.03 5.05
C LYS A 394 -24.58 -22.19 4.16
N MET A 395 -24.12 -21.07 3.59
CA MET A 395 -24.94 -20.21 2.73
C MET A 395 -25.34 -20.90 1.42
N ARG A 396 -24.48 -21.80 0.91
CA ARG A 396 -24.77 -22.67 -0.24
C ARG A 396 -25.81 -23.74 0.11
N ASP A 397 -25.74 -24.30 1.32
CA ASP A 397 -26.70 -25.30 1.81
C ASP A 397 -28.08 -24.67 2.16
N GLU A 398 -28.15 -23.34 2.30
CA GLU A 398 -29.37 -22.57 2.61
C GLU A 398 -29.97 -21.80 1.41
N ASP A 399 -29.38 -21.88 0.20
CA ASP A 399 -29.83 -21.21 -1.06
C ASP A 399 -30.02 -19.67 -0.96
N ILE A 400 -29.19 -18.97 -0.17
CA ILE A 400 -29.38 -17.54 0.18
C ILE A 400 -28.75 -16.54 -0.83
N LEU A 401 -28.09 -16.99 -1.90
CA LEU A 401 -27.05 -16.19 -2.59
C LEU A 401 -27.51 -15.42 -3.84
N ASP A 402 -27.50 -14.08 -3.73
CA ASP A 402 -27.50 -13.13 -4.84
C ASP A 402 -26.07 -12.83 -5.38
N SER A 403 -25.98 -12.39 -6.63
CA SER A 403 -24.71 -12.28 -7.38
C SER A 403 -23.68 -11.26 -6.83
N GLU A 404 -24.09 -10.15 -6.22
CA GLU A 404 -23.14 -9.16 -5.68
C GLU A 404 -22.44 -9.67 -4.41
N ASN A 405 -23.19 -10.32 -3.51
CA ASN A 405 -22.63 -10.96 -2.32
C ASN A 405 -21.63 -12.06 -2.68
N MET A 406 -21.85 -12.76 -3.81
CA MET A 406 -20.93 -13.79 -4.30
C MET A 406 -19.56 -13.24 -4.65
N GLU A 407 -19.41 -12.04 -5.24
CA GLU A 407 -18.08 -11.52 -5.58
C GLU A 407 -17.30 -11.03 -4.34
N GLU A 408 -17.96 -10.41 -3.35
CA GLU A 408 -17.27 -10.06 -2.09
C GLU A 408 -16.89 -11.31 -1.28
N LEU A 409 -17.77 -12.32 -1.20
CA LEU A 409 -17.46 -13.60 -0.54
C LEU A 409 -16.39 -14.39 -1.30
N LYS A 410 -16.46 -14.50 -2.63
CA LYS A 410 -15.40 -15.08 -3.47
C LYS A 410 -14.09 -14.34 -3.33
N PHE A 411 -14.09 -13.02 -3.14
CA PHE A 411 -12.85 -12.29 -2.95
C PHE A 411 -12.23 -12.52 -1.56
N VAL A 412 -13.05 -12.56 -0.50
CA VAL A 412 -12.59 -13.00 0.83
C VAL A 412 -12.09 -14.45 0.78
N HIS A 413 -12.70 -15.30 -0.06
CA HIS A 413 -12.24 -16.65 -0.39
C HIS A 413 -10.95 -16.64 -1.24
N LYS A 414 -10.74 -15.70 -2.16
CA LYS A 414 -9.49 -15.59 -2.95
C LYS A 414 -8.32 -15.06 -2.12
N LEU A 415 -8.60 -14.20 -1.14
CA LEU A 415 -7.66 -13.91 -0.04
C LEU A 415 -7.39 -15.16 0.84
N ALA A 416 -8.19 -16.22 0.71
CA ALA A 416 -8.09 -17.46 1.47
C ALA A 416 -7.49 -18.68 0.72
N ASP A 417 -7.63 -18.76 -0.61
CA ASP A 417 -7.29 -19.96 -1.39
C ASP A 417 -5.78 -20.26 -1.52
N LEU A 418 -4.92 -19.34 -1.06
CA LEU A 418 -3.48 -19.32 -1.32
C LEU A 418 -2.64 -20.42 -0.63
N LYS A 419 -3.24 -21.56 -0.23
CA LYS A 419 -2.52 -22.67 0.40
C LYS A 419 -3.16 -24.06 0.31
N TRP A 420 -4.18 -24.30 -0.53
CA TRP A 420 -4.69 -25.67 -0.70
C TRP A 420 -5.21 -26.07 -2.10
N GLU A 421 -4.36 -25.96 -3.12
CA GLU A 421 -4.43 -26.89 -4.27
C GLU A 421 -3.06 -27.56 -4.50
N ARG A 422 -2.97 -28.81 -4.01
CA ARG A 422 -1.88 -29.81 -4.10
C ARG A 422 -0.75 -29.76 -3.05
#